data_AF-A0A7J7QXD5-F1
#
_entry.id   AF-A0A7J7QXD5-F1
#
_cell.length_a   1.000
_cell.length_b   1.000
_cell.length_c   1.000
_cell.angle_alpha   90.00
_cell.angle_beta   90.00
_cell.angle_gamma   90.00
#
_symmetry.space_group_name_H-M   'P 1'
#
loop_
_entity.id
_entity.type
_entity.pdbx_description
1 polymer ?
#
loop_
_entity_poly.entity_id
_entity_poly.type
_entity_poly.pdbx_seq_one_letter_code
_entity_poly.pdbx_strand_id
1 'polypeptide(L)'
;MLGPAFTFLVLFLHGRHSQAAASCPGAWPTGEAVVRRSGTSFHLGPSDTPTAVSSLEWKAQLCSEERTRVLFSWRANGSSEGEHWDSGRHRLRLSTSPPSLLFEAAQQDDSGTYSLEVTSEAGAVRIHCFLVSVLDPVRQPELRLLEQRAAPGGRCQVTLNCSASGGSDVAYTWSRGGQAIPPPRSPFRLEEQIGAGGLHTYTCNTSNAVSWASRSLQLGPGCGSAGHKLGLLPLLMIILVPILTLLGTLTCVCMWRRGRKPAEPGPEEALTVYEDVRSPPIGSGQVGKTQPRAQHPA
;
A
#
# COMPACT_ATOMS: atom_id res chain seq x y z
N MET A 1 -11.14 39.90 -22.30
CA MET A 1 -9.87 39.22 -21.93
C MET A 1 -9.44 39.75 -20.57
N LEU A 2 -10.04 39.25 -19.48
CA LEU A 2 -9.61 39.48 -18.11
C LEU A 2 -10.18 38.32 -17.29
N GLY A 3 -9.32 37.37 -16.92
CA GLY A 3 -9.68 36.25 -16.07
C GLY A 3 -9.48 36.64 -14.60
N PRO A 4 -10.34 36.18 -13.67
CA PRO A 4 -10.12 36.45 -12.26
C PRO A 4 -9.06 35.47 -11.73
N ALA A 5 -7.99 36.03 -11.18
CA ALA A 5 -7.02 35.31 -10.38
C ALA A 5 -7.74 34.82 -9.10
N PHE A 6 -8.04 33.53 -9.03
CA PHE A 6 -8.51 32.89 -7.81
C PHE A 6 -7.32 32.74 -6.86
N THR A 7 -7.22 33.66 -5.89
CA THR A 7 -6.36 33.50 -4.72
C THR A 7 -6.87 32.34 -3.88
N PHE A 8 -6.14 31.22 -3.85
CA PHE A 8 -6.38 30.12 -2.92
C PHE A 8 -6.05 30.59 -1.50
N LEU A 9 -7.07 31.00 -0.77
CA LEU A 9 -7.00 31.16 0.68
C LEU A 9 -6.91 29.75 1.30
N VAL A 10 -5.69 29.33 1.64
CA VAL A 10 -5.48 28.11 2.44
C VAL A 10 -5.96 28.43 3.86
N LEU A 11 -7.23 28.14 4.13
CA LEU A 11 -7.76 28.10 5.48
C LEU A 11 -7.10 26.92 6.20
N PHE A 12 -6.00 27.19 6.92
CA PHE A 12 -5.60 26.37 8.05
C PHE A 12 -6.69 26.51 9.11
N LEU A 13 -7.76 25.74 8.95
CA LEU A 13 -8.67 25.47 10.04
C LEU A 13 -7.83 24.90 11.17
N HIS A 14 -7.79 25.65 12.28
CA HIS A 14 -7.32 25.20 13.58
C HIS A 14 -8.11 23.94 13.95
N GLY A 15 -7.63 22.80 13.47
CA GLY A 15 -8.03 21.48 13.90
C GLY A 15 -7.44 21.29 15.29
N ARG A 16 -8.32 21.36 16.29
CA ARG A 16 -8.24 20.78 17.63
C ARG A 16 -6.88 20.18 17.99
N HIS A 17 -6.29 20.73 19.05
CA HIS A 17 -5.29 20.09 19.90
C HIS A 17 -5.27 18.57 19.72
N SER A 18 -4.32 18.12 18.89
CA SER A 18 -3.94 16.72 18.84
C SER A 18 -3.15 16.48 20.12
N GLN A 19 -3.86 16.16 21.19
CA GLN A 19 -3.26 15.56 22.37
C GLN A 19 -2.56 14.27 21.95
N ALA A 20 -1.45 14.00 22.64
CA ALA A 20 -0.53 12.89 22.47
C ALA A 20 0.51 13.03 21.35
N ALA A 21 1.40 14.04 21.48
CA ALA A 21 2.81 13.67 21.44
C ALA A 21 3.00 12.62 22.54
N ALA A 22 3.60 11.46 22.24
CA ALA A 22 3.93 10.47 23.25
C ALA A 22 4.78 11.15 24.34
N SER A 23 4.12 11.58 25.41
CA SER A 23 4.73 12.37 26.48
C SER A 23 5.67 11.44 27.23
N CYS A 24 6.96 11.70 27.13
CA CYS A 24 7.96 11.02 27.93
C CYS A 24 7.67 11.27 29.42
N PRO A 25 7.97 10.31 30.31
CA PRO A 25 7.55 10.41 31.71
C PRO A 25 8.44 11.39 32.48
N GLY A 26 7.83 12.24 33.31
CA GLY A 26 8.54 13.01 34.33
C GLY A 26 7.89 14.34 34.69
N ALA A 27 7.50 14.48 35.96
CA ALA A 27 6.97 15.69 36.57
C ALA A 27 8.05 16.80 36.64
N TRP A 28 8.17 17.58 35.57
CA TRP A 28 8.91 18.84 35.55
C TRP A 28 7.94 19.98 35.19
N PRO A 29 8.18 21.22 35.64
CA PRO A 29 7.33 22.35 35.29
C PRO A 29 7.24 22.52 33.77
N THR A 30 6.15 23.13 33.30
CA THR A 30 5.89 23.44 31.88
C THR A 30 7.16 23.94 31.17
N GLY A 31 7.80 23.05 30.40
CA GLY A 31 8.99 23.37 29.61
C GLY A 31 8.62 23.86 28.21
N GLU A 32 9.57 24.52 27.55
CA GLU A 32 9.42 24.93 26.14
C GLU A 32 9.40 23.69 25.24
N ALA A 33 8.35 23.55 24.42
CA ALA A 33 8.25 22.45 23.46
C ALA A 33 9.13 22.72 22.24
N VAL A 34 10.10 21.85 21.98
CA VAL A 34 11.06 21.98 20.88
C VAL A 34 10.92 20.77 19.96
N VAL A 35 10.26 20.95 18.82
CA VAL A 35 10.13 19.91 17.79
C VAL A 35 11.17 20.12 16.71
N ARG A 36 11.94 19.08 16.38
CA ARG A 36 13.02 19.13 15.38
C ARG A 36 13.01 17.90 14.49
N ARG A 37 13.51 18.06 13.27
CA ARG A 37 13.65 16.97 12.31
C ARG A 37 14.96 16.21 12.59
N SER A 38 14.90 14.88 12.55
CA SER A 38 16.07 14.01 12.59
C SER A 38 17.08 14.37 11.49
N GLY A 39 18.37 14.36 11.83
CA GLY A 39 19.50 14.76 11.00
C GLY A 39 19.77 16.26 10.96
N THR A 40 18.95 17.11 11.59
CA THR A 40 19.17 18.57 11.60
C THR A 40 20.00 19.02 12.80
N SER A 41 20.71 20.14 12.62
CA SER A 41 21.44 20.82 13.70
C SER A 41 20.56 21.87 14.36
N PHE A 42 20.58 21.97 15.70
CA PHE A 42 19.89 23.04 16.42
C PHE A 42 20.50 23.29 17.80
N HIS A 43 20.27 24.48 18.35
CA HIS A 43 20.69 24.83 19.71
C HIS A 43 19.50 24.86 20.67
N LEU A 44 19.75 24.41 21.90
CA LEU A 44 18.95 24.74 23.07
C LEU A 44 19.69 25.79 23.88
N GLY A 45 18.95 26.72 24.46
CA GLY A 45 19.49 27.78 25.29
C GLY A 45 18.35 28.64 25.85
N PRO A 46 18.61 29.40 26.92
CA PRO A 46 17.62 30.30 27.47
C PRO A 46 17.32 31.42 26.46
N SER A 47 16.07 31.86 26.38
CA SER A 47 15.66 32.97 25.50
C SER A 47 16.38 34.28 25.87
N ASP A 48 16.64 34.48 27.16
CA ASP A 48 17.42 35.59 27.68
C ASP A 48 18.83 35.11 28.03
N THR A 49 19.85 35.82 27.56
CA THR A 49 21.25 35.51 27.89
C THR A 49 21.55 35.86 29.35
N PRO A 50 21.89 34.89 30.21
CA PRO A 50 22.23 35.18 31.60
C PRO A 50 23.54 35.95 31.68
N THR A 51 23.58 37.01 32.49
CA THR A 51 24.78 37.79 32.79
C THR A 51 25.33 37.41 34.17
N ALA A 52 26.66 37.47 34.35
CA ALA A 52 27.34 37.16 35.62
C ALA A 52 27.01 35.75 36.15
N VAL A 53 27.33 34.72 35.35
CA VAL A 53 27.08 33.31 35.69
C VAL A 53 28.25 32.75 36.50
N SER A 54 27.97 32.20 37.68
CA SER A 54 28.96 31.57 38.57
C SER A 54 29.02 30.05 38.40
N SER A 55 27.92 29.40 38.02
CA SER A 55 27.89 27.99 37.62
C SER A 55 26.76 27.69 36.64
N LEU A 56 26.93 26.66 35.83
CA LEU A 56 25.89 26.15 34.96
C LEU A 56 25.94 24.61 34.90
N GLU A 57 24.78 23.99 34.80
CA GLU A 57 24.66 22.53 34.75
C GLU A 57 23.56 22.12 33.76
N TRP A 58 23.92 21.26 32.81
CA TRP A 58 22.97 20.65 31.87
C TRP A 58 22.62 19.24 32.33
N LYS A 59 21.32 18.93 32.37
CA LYS A 59 20.78 17.61 32.66
C LYS A 59 19.87 17.16 31.53
N ALA A 60 19.81 15.86 31.30
CA ALA A 60 18.87 15.26 30.35
C ALA A 60 18.23 14.00 30.91
N GLN A 61 16.96 13.80 30.59
CA GLN A 61 16.22 12.58 30.80
C GLN A 61 15.60 12.18 29.46
N LEU A 62 16.20 11.18 28.82
CA LEU A 62 15.82 10.77 27.47
C LEU A 62 14.57 9.89 27.51
N CYS A 63 13.79 9.87 26.43
CA CYS A 63 12.62 9.01 26.36
C CYS A 63 12.99 7.52 26.34
N SER A 64 14.19 7.19 25.85
CA SER A 64 14.73 5.83 25.84
C SER A 64 15.31 5.40 27.21
N GLU A 65 15.51 6.33 28.14
CA GLU A 65 16.20 6.09 29.41
C GLU A 65 15.49 6.81 30.56
N GLU A 66 14.99 6.08 31.56
CA GLU A 66 14.24 6.70 32.67
C GLU A 66 15.14 7.51 33.64
N ARG A 67 16.46 7.34 33.59
CA ARG A 67 17.39 7.98 34.53
C ARG A 67 17.84 9.35 34.00
N THR A 68 17.71 10.37 34.85
CA THR A 68 18.34 11.68 34.60
C THR A 68 19.87 11.57 34.64
N ARG A 69 20.53 12.15 33.65
CA ARG A 69 21.98 12.25 33.56
C ARG A 69 22.42 13.71 33.52
N VAL A 70 23.53 14.01 34.18
CA VAL A 70 24.23 15.29 34.02
C VAL A 70 25.06 15.19 32.75
N LEU A 71 24.82 16.10 31.81
CA LEU A 71 25.56 16.17 30.55
C LEU A 71 26.83 17.01 30.67
N PHE A 72 26.77 18.05 31.51
CA PHE A 72 27.85 19.00 31.67
C PHE A 72 27.66 19.81 32.95
N SER A 73 28.73 20.06 33.68
CA SER A 73 28.74 20.94 34.85
C SER A 73 29.95 21.88 34.76
N TRP A 74 29.74 23.18 34.95
CA TRP A 74 30.79 24.20 34.90
C TRP A 74 30.63 25.20 36.04
N ARG A 75 31.77 25.68 36.54
CA ARG A 75 31.85 26.68 37.61
C ARG A 75 32.98 27.66 37.31
N ALA A 76 32.73 28.95 37.53
CA ALA A 76 33.68 30.03 37.22
C ALA A 76 35.02 29.93 38.00
N ASN A 77 34.98 29.45 39.25
CA ASN A 77 36.14 29.41 40.16
C ASN A 77 36.64 27.98 40.46
N GLY A 78 36.16 26.97 39.73
CA GLY A 78 36.68 25.61 39.80
C GLY A 78 37.50 25.28 38.55
N SER A 79 38.43 24.33 38.63
CA SER A 79 38.90 23.65 37.42
C SER A 79 37.66 23.17 36.68
N SER A 80 37.54 23.51 35.39
CA SER A 80 36.51 22.93 34.54
C SER A 80 36.71 21.42 34.55
N GLU A 81 36.04 20.72 35.46
CA GLU A 81 35.76 19.31 35.31
C GLU A 81 34.63 19.22 34.28
N GLY A 82 34.91 19.77 33.09
CA GLY A 82 34.36 19.19 31.89
C GLY A 82 35.02 17.83 31.82
N GLU A 83 34.48 16.86 32.56
CA GLU A 83 34.45 15.51 32.04
C GLU A 83 33.95 15.70 30.62
N HIS A 84 34.89 15.59 29.69
CA HIS A 84 34.63 15.34 28.30
C HIS A 84 33.76 14.09 28.32
N TRP A 85 32.46 14.29 28.46
CA TRP A 85 31.49 13.24 28.39
C TRP A 85 31.39 12.89 26.91
N ASP A 86 32.37 12.07 26.51
CA ASP A 86 32.24 11.06 25.50
C ASP A 86 31.17 10.04 25.97
N SER A 87 29.92 10.49 26.15
CA SER A 87 28.87 9.57 25.73
C SER A 87 29.12 9.37 24.26
N GLY A 88 28.99 8.15 23.76
CA GLY A 88 29.05 7.84 22.33
C GLY A 88 28.04 8.58 21.42
N ARG A 89 27.51 9.72 21.86
CA ARG A 89 26.85 10.79 21.10
C ARG A 89 27.84 11.95 20.90
N HIS A 90 28.89 11.74 20.08
CA HIS A 90 29.86 12.76 19.61
C HIS A 90 29.25 13.97 18.85
N ARG A 91 27.93 14.17 18.95
CA ARG A 91 27.12 15.13 18.19
C ARG A 91 26.53 16.23 19.07
N LEU A 92 26.89 16.27 20.35
CA LEU A 92 26.48 17.33 21.28
C LEU A 92 27.68 18.24 21.55
N ARG A 93 27.49 19.57 21.44
CA ARG A 93 28.48 20.55 21.89
C ARG A 93 27.87 21.52 22.88
N LEU A 94 28.62 21.83 23.93
CA LEU A 94 28.19 22.76 24.95
C LEU A 94 28.98 24.07 24.84
N SER A 95 28.29 25.18 25.04
CA SER A 95 28.90 26.50 25.20
C SER A 95 28.46 27.09 26.54
N THR A 96 29.38 27.81 27.19
CA THR A 96 29.15 28.46 28.49
C THR A 96 28.83 29.95 28.35
N SER A 97 29.12 30.56 27.20
CA SER A 97 28.89 31.99 26.95
C SER A 97 28.52 32.25 25.49
N PRO A 98 27.21 32.41 25.17
CA PRO A 98 26.06 32.18 26.03
C PRO A 98 25.87 30.67 26.34
N PRO A 99 25.25 30.32 27.50
CA PRO A 99 24.93 28.94 27.84
C PRO A 99 24.04 28.29 26.76
N SER A 100 24.57 27.31 26.05
CA SER A 100 23.81 26.61 25.00
C SER A 100 24.27 25.16 24.81
N LEU A 101 23.34 24.33 24.35
CA LEU A 101 23.56 22.94 23.97
C LEU A 101 23.24 22.79 22.47
N LEU A 102 24.27 22.59 21.66
CA LEU A 102 24.17 22.32 20.23
C LEU A 102 24.01 20.82 19.99
N PHE A 103 23.01 20.47 19.20
CA PHE A 103 22.89 19.20 18.50
C PHE A 103 23.44 19.40 17.09
N GLU A 104 24.52 18.71 16.72
CA GLU A 104 25.09 18.79 15.36
C GLU A 104 24.26 18.02 14.34
N ALA A 105 23.78 16.83 14.74
CA ALA A 105 22.88 16.01 13.94
C ALA A 105 21.96 15.23 14.88
N ALA A 106 20.80 15.80 15.15
CA ALA A 106 19.82 15.24 16.08
C ALA A 106 19.26 13.90 15.59
N GLN A 107 19.01 12.96 16.49
CA GLN A 107 18.35 11.70 16.19
C GLN A 107 17.12 11.50 17.06
N GLN A 108 16.26 10.55 16.68
CA GLN A 108 15.04 10.25 17.41
C GLN A 108 15.31 9.94 18.90
N ASP A 109 16.39 9.21 19.19
CA ASP A 109 16.82 8.86 20.56
C ASP A 109 17.34 10.05 21.37
N ASP A 110 17.55 11.21 20.76
CA ASP A 110 17.85 12.47 21.45
C ASP A 110 16.56 13.12 22.02
N SER A 111 15.38 12.58 21.72
CA SER A 111 14.12 13.05 22.31
C SER A 111 14.11 12.84 23.83
N GLY A 112 13.63 13.83 24.56
CA GLY A 112 13.65 13.83 26.01
C GLY A 112 13.47 15.20 26.61
N THR A 113 13.57 15.25 27.94
CA THR A 113 13.54 16.50 28.69
C THR A 113 14.97 16.92 28.99
N TYR A 114 15.32 18.15 28.62
CA TYR A 114 16.60 18.77 28.91
C TYR A 114 16.39 19.93 29.87
N SER A 115 17.26 20.06 30.87
CA SER A 115 17.25 21.21 31.77
C SER A 115 18.61 21.85 31.88
N LEU A 116 18.59 23.18 31.93
CA LEU A 116 19.74 24.02 32.20
C LEU A 116 19.50 24.74 33.53
N GLU A 117 20.33 24.45 34.51
CA GLU A 117 20.38 25.16 35.79
C GLU A 117 21.52 26.18 35.74
N VAL A 118 21.21 27.45 35.94
CA VAL A 118 22.16 28.57 35.91
C VAL A 118 22.15 29.25 37.27
N THR A 119 23.32 29.36 37.89
CA THR A 119 23.52 30.13 39.12
C THR A 119 24.29 31.40 38.78
N SER A 120 23.76 32.55 39.20
CA SER A 120 24.43 33.84 39.08
C SER A 120 25.50 34.04 40.16
N GLU A 121 26.40 35.01 39.98
CA GLU A 121 27.37 35.42 41.02
C GLU A 121 26.68 35.92 42.30
N ALA A 122 25.48 36.48 42.19
CA ALA A 122 24.65 36.86 43.33
C ALA A 122 23.98 35.66 44.03
N GLY A 123 24.18 34.44 43.54
CA GLY A 123 23.63 33.21 44.10
C GLY A 123 22.19 32.88 43.66
N ALA A 124 21.57 33.72 42.81
CA ALA A 124 20.24 33.41 42.28
C ALA A 124 20.32 32.26 41.27
N VAL A 125 19.45 31.26 41.45
CA VAL A 125 19.35 30.06 40.60
C VAL A 125 18.15 30.17 39.66
N ARG A 126 18.36 29.86 38.38
CA ARG A 126 17.30 29.77 37.36
C ARG A 126 17.38 28.43 36.66
N ILE A 127 16.23 27.82 36.41
CA ILE A 127 16.12 26.53 35.72
C ILE A 127 15.31 26.75 34.45
N HIS A 128 15.88 26.36 33.31
CA HIS A 128 15.23 26.36 32.01
C HIS A 128 14.97 24.91 31.59
N CYS A 129 13.74 24.59 31.22
CA CYS A 129 13.33 23.24 30.82
C CYS A 129 12.90 23.23 29.35
N PHE A 130 13.38 22.23 28.60
CA PHE A 130 13.07 22.02 27.18
C PHE A 130 12.53 20.61 26.97
N LEU A 131 11.36 20.50 26.34
CA LEU A 131 10.74 19.25 25.95
C LEU A 131 11.06 18.99 24.48
N VAL A 132 12.10 18.19 24.24
CA VAL A 132 12.65 17.97 22.90
C VAL A 132 12.02 16.74 22.26
N SER A 133 11.42 16.92 21.09
CA SER A 133 10.91 15.85 20.24
C SER A 133 11.62 15.88 18.89
N VAL A 134 12.45 14.87 18.64
CA VAL A 134 13.15 14.70 17.37
C VAL A 134 12.41 13.65 16.55
N LEU A 135 11.84 14.08 15.43
CA LEU A 135 10.99 13.25 14.59
C LEU A 135 11.70 12.90 13.28
N ASP A 136 11.63 11.63 12.90
CA ASP A 136 12.00 11.21 11.55
C ASP A 136 10.98 11.72 10.53
N PRO A 137 11.41 12.08 9.31
CA PRO A 137 10.49 12.45 8.26
C PRO A 137 9.61 11.26 7.85
N VAL A 138 8.34 11.52 7.57
CA VAL A 138 7.39 10.56 7.02
C VAL A 138 7.87 10.17 5.63
N ARG A 139 8.02 8.85 5.38
CA ARG A 139 8.34 8.37 4.03
C ARG A 139 7.08 8.32 3.19
N GLN A 140 7.25 8.10 1.90
CA GLN A 140 6.12 7.97 0.99
C GLN A 140 5.19 6.84 1.47
N PRO A 141 3.89 7.12 1.70
CA PRO A 141 2.97 6.09 2.14
C PRO A 141 2.68 5.11 1.01
N GLU A 142 2.29 3.90 1.39
CA GLU A 142 1.76 2.90 0.50
C GLU A 142 0.23 2.92 0.56
N LEU A 143 -0.42 3.05 -0.60
CA LEU A 143 -1.88 3.10 -0.72
C LEU A 143 -2.35 1.91 -1.55
N ARG A 144 -3.18 1.05 -0.96
CA ARG A 144 -3.70 -0.19 -1.57
C ARG A 144 -5.22 -0.21 -1.57
N LEU A 145 -5.79 -0.78 -2.62
CA LEU A 145 -7.17 -1.27 -2.63
C LEU A 145 -7.19 -2.64 -1.95
N LEU A 146 -7.94 -2.76 -0.84
CA LEU A 146 -8.11 -4.03 -0.13
C LEU A 146 -9.30 -4.83 -0.67
N GLU A 147 -10.42 -4.15 -0.89
CA GLU A 147 -11.66 -4.80 -1.33
C GLU A 147 -12.43 -3.85 -2.26
N GLN A 148 -13.03 -4.42 -3.29
CA GLN A 148 -13.98 -3.73 -4.16
C GLN A 148 -15.11 -4.72 -4.47
N ARG A 149 -16.32 -4.42 -4.01
CA ARG A 149 -17.49 -5.30 -4.15
C ARG A 149 -18.75 -4.54 -4.54
N ALA A 150 -19.69 -5.22 -5.17
CA ALA A 150 -20.98 -4.63 -5.52
C ALA A 150 -21.74 -4.26 -4.24
N ALA A 151 -22.43 -3.12 -4.28
CA ALA A 151 -23.29 -2.63 -3.21
C ALA A 151 -24.70 -2.33 -3.78
N PRO A 152 -25.74 -2.29 -2.92
CA PRO A 152 -27.10 -1.97 -3.34
C PRO A 152 -27.17 -0.64 -4.13
N GLY A 153 -28.12 -0.56 -5.07
CA GLY A 153 -28.33 0.65 -5.87
C GLY A 153 -27.29 0.87 -6.98
N GLY A 154 -26.64 -0.19 -7.47
CA GLY A 154 -25.66 -0.09 -8.56
C GLY A 154 -24.37 0.65 -8.16
N ARG A 155 -24.06 0.66 -6.86
CA ARG A 155 -22.85 1.28 -6.31
C ARG A 155 -21.80 0.21 -6.04
N CYS A 156 -20.61 0.67 -5.70
CA CYS A 156 -19.49 -0.22 -5.37
C CYS A 156 -18.94 0.20 -4.03
N GLN A 157 -18.89 -0.75 -3.10
CA GLN A 157 -18.20 -0.56 -1.83
C GLN A 157 -16.70 -0.79 -2.10
N VAL A 158 -15.88 0.19 -1.76
CA VAL A 158 -14.42 0.09 -1.84
C VAL A 158 -13.81 0.27 -0.46
N THR A 159 -12.80 -0.54 -0.17
CA THR A 159 -12.02 -0.48 1.06
C THR A 159 -10.57 -0.22 0.68
N LEU A 160 -10.02 0.91 1.13
CA LEU A 160 -8.65 1.35 0.89
C LEU A 160 -7.84 1.29 2.19
N ASN A 161 -6.56 0.98 2.07
CA ASN A 161 -5.62 1.01 3.19
C ASN A 161 -4.39 1.84 2.83
N CYS A 162 -4.05 2.76 3.72
CA CYS A 162 -2.87 3.59 3.62
C CYS A 162 -1.92 3.27 4.76
N SER A 163 -0.72 2.80 4.45
CA SER A 163 0.32 2.54 5.44
C SER A 163 1.48 3.49 5.24
N ALA A 164 1.76 4.33 6.25
CA ALA A 164 3.01 5.07 6.32
C ALA A 164 4.12 4.17 6.86
N SER A 165 5.34 4.34 6.35
CA SER A 165 6.54 3.75 6.95
C SER A 165 7.49 4.87 7.37
N GLY A 166 8.15 4.71 8.52
CA GLY A 166 8.98 5.76 9.10
C GLY A 166 8.16 6.95 9.64
N GLY A 167 8.79 7.70 10.56
CA GLY A 167 8.14 8.76 11.31
C GLY A 167 7.38 8.26 12.54
N SER A 168 7.48 8.99 13.64
CA SER A 168 6.60 8.87 14.82
C SER A 168 5.44 9.86 14.72
N ASP A 169 4.34 9.56 15.42
CA ASP A 169 3.15 10.40 15.53
C ASP A 169 2.56 10.84 14.18
N VAL A 170 2.37 9.86 13.28
CA VAL A 170 1.86 10.08 11.92
C VAL A 170 0.33 10.22 11.91
N ALA A 171 -0.16 11.35 11.42
CA ALA A 171 -1.56 11.60 11.11
C ALA A 171 -1.90 11.25 9.66
N TYR A 172 -3.14 10.81 9.42
CA TYR A 172 -3.64 10.41 8.10
C TYR A 172 -4.80 11.31 7.67
N THR A 173 -4.75 11.79 6.44
CA THR A 173 -5.81 12.57 5.80
C THR A 173 -6.12 12.01 4.42
N TRP A 174 -7.40 12.03 4.05
CA TRP A 174 -7.90 11.43 2.83
C TRP A 174 -8.56 12.47 1.94
N SER A 175 -8.41 12.33 0.64
CA SER A 175 -9.13 13.13 -0.34
C SER A 175 -9.53 12.31 -1.56
N ARG A 176 -10.62 12.71 -2.22
CA ARG A 176 -11.07 12.16 -3.50
C ARG A 176 -11.20 13.28 -4.51
N GLY A 177 -10.47 13.18 -5.62
CA GLY A 177 -10.48 14.22 -6.67
C GLY A 177 -10.10 15.61 -6.14
N GLY A 178 -9.24 15.68 -5.13
CA GLY A 178 -8.84 16.94 -4.46
C GLY A 178 -9.79 17.42 -3.35
N GLN A 179 -10.96 16.81 -3.19
CA GLN A 179 -11.88 17.13 -2.10
C GLN A 179 -11.56 16.33 -0.85
N ALA A 180 -11.43 17.00 0.30
CA ALA A 180 -11.17 16.35 1.58
C ALA A 180 -12.31 15.39 1.98
N ILE A 181 -11.95 14.23 2.50
CA ILE A 181 -12.87 13.27 3.09
C ILE A 181 -12.79 13.41 4.62
N PRO A 182 -13.93 13.44 5.34
CA PRO A 182 -13.92 13.43 6.80
C PRO A 182 -13.11 12.26 7.37
N PRO A 183 -12.44 12.44 8.53
CA PRO A 183 -11.65 11.38 9.13
C PRO A 183 -12.47 10.08 9.33
N PRO A 184 -12.02 8.95 8.78
CA PRO A 184 -12.67 7.66 9.00
C PRO A 184 -12.48 7.18 10.44
N ARG A 185 -13.27 6.17 10.85
CA ARG A 185 -13.13 5.55 12.19
C ARG A 185 -11.74 4.97 12.44
N SER A 186 -11.14 4.40 11.40
CA SER A 186 -9.75 3.94 11.41
C SER A 186 -8.96 4.87 10.48
N PRO A 187 -7.98 5.64 10.98
CA PRO A 187 -7.34 6.71 10.20
C PRO A 187 -6.63 6.19 8.94
N PHE A 188 -6.11 4.96 8.99
CA PHE A 188 -5.40 4.30 7.89
C PHE A 188 -6.31 3.47 6.97
N ARG A 189 -7.59 3.27 7.31
CA ARG A 189 -8.54 2.48 6.51
C ARG A 189 -9.75 3.31 6.12
N LEU A 190 -9.96 3.46 4.82
CA LEU A 190 -11.08 4.21 4.25
C LEU A 190 -12.09 3.27 3.58
N GLU A 191 -13.35 3.36 3.97
CA GLU A 191 -14.47 2.65 3.35
C GLU A 191 -15.42 3.65 2.69
N GLU A 192 -15.64 3.51 1.39
CA GLU A 192 -16.41 4.46 0.58
C GLU A 192 -17.34 3.73 -0.42
N GLN A 193 -18.43 4.40 -0.81
CA GLN A 193 -19.29 3.93 -1.89
C GLN A 193 -19.12 4.78 -3.14
N ILE A 194 -18.60 4.20 -4.21
CA ILE A 194 -18.44 4.86 -5.51
C ILE A 194 -19.56 4.48 -6.48
N GLY A 195 -19.80 5.35 -7.46
CA GLY A 195 -20.75 5.07 -8.54
C GLY A 195 -20.20 4.05 -9.54
N ALA A 196 -21.07 3.47 -10.36
CA ALA A 196 -20.66 2.51 -11.40
C ALA A 196 -19.80 3.14 -12.51
N GLY A 197 -19.86 4.46 -12.70
CA GLY A 197 -19.13 5.18 -13.74
C GLY A 197 -18.18 6.23 -13.20
N GLY A 198 -17.07 6.44 -13.91
CA GLY A 198 -16.06 7.46 -13.62
C GLY A 198 -14.76 6.88 -13.09
N LEU A 199 -13.70 7.68 -13.21
CA LEU A 199 -12.40 7.39 -12.62
C LEU A 199 -12.34 8.06 -11.26
N HIS A 200 -12.11 7.29 -10.19
CA HIS A 200 -12.04 7.83 -8.84
C HIS A 200 -10.59 7.88 -8.37
N THR A 201 -10.03 9.08 -8.22
CA THR A 201 -8.69 9.26 -7.67
C THR A 201 -8.77 9.50 -6.17
N TYR A 202 -8.27 8.55 -5.39
CA TYR A 202 -8.11 8.66 -3.95
C TYR A 202 -6.67 9.04 -3.61
N THR A 203 -6.49 10.01 -2.72
CA THR A 203 -5.18 10.41 -2.23
C THR A 203 -5.17 10.29 -0.72
N CYS A 204 -4.19 9.53 -0.21
CA CYS A 204 -3.85 9.51 1.20
C CYS A 204 -2.65 10.43 1.43
N ASN A 205 -2.75 11.30 2.42
CA ASN A 205 -1.66 12.15 2.89
C ASN A 205 -1.35 11.80 4.35
N THR A 206 -0.08 11.52 4.59
CA THR A 206 0.49 11.12 5.88
C THR A 206 1.47 12.18 6.33
N SER A 207 1.30 12.69 7.53
CA SER A 207 2.09 13.83 8.04
C SER A 207 2.41 13.69 9.52
N ASN A 208 3.56 14.22 9.92
CA ASN A 208 3.88 14.51 11.31
C ASN A 208 4.30 15.98 11.44
N ALA A 209 4.71 16.42 12.63
CA ALA A 209 5.03 17.83 12.88
C ALA A 209 6.22 18.39 12.06
N VAL A 210 7.02 17.54 11.41
CA VAL A 210 8.23 17.97 10.66
C VAL A 210 8.18 17.68 9.15
N SER A 211 7.18 16.94 8.68
CA SER A 211 7.13 16.48 7.28
C SER A 211 5.75 15.94 6.89
N TRP A 212 5.52 15.86 5.58
CA TRP A 212 4.35 15.25 5.01
C TRP A 212 4.70 14.52 3.71
N ALA A 213 3.93 13.50 3.38
CA ALA A 213 4.05 12.73 2.16
C ALA A 213 2.67 12.22 1.74
N SER A 214 2.45 12.03 0.44
CA SER A 214 1.17 11.54 -0.06
C SER A 214 1.33 10.52 -1.18
N ARG A 215 0.28 9.73 -1.38
CA ARG A 215 0.16 8.80 -2.51
C ARG A 215 -1.28 8.78 -3.02
N SER A 216 -1.41 8.75 -4.34
CA SER A 216 -2.69 8.65 -5.02
C SER A 216 -2.87 7.28 -5.67
N LEU A 217 -4.11 6.80 -5.69
CA LEU A 217 -4.55 5.59 -6.36
C LEU A 217 -5.79 5.91 -7.18
N GLN A 218 -5.76 5.51 -8.45
CA GLN A 218 -6.90 5.63 -9.35
C GLN A 218 -7.66 4.31 -9.37
N LEU A 219 -8.95 4.37 -9.06
CA LEU A 219 -9.88 3.26 -9.19
C LEU A 219 -10.65 3.44 -10.49
N GLY A 220 -10.65 2.39 -11.31
CA GLY A 220 -11.41 2.32 -12.56
C GLY A 220 -12.92 2.29 -12.34
N PRO A 221 -13.70 2.05 -13.41
CA PRO A 221 -15.15 1.92 -13.30
C PRO A 221 -15.52 0.87 -12.24
N GLY A 222 -16.66 1.08 -11.58
CA GLY A 222 -17.11 0.27 -10.47
C GLY A 222 -17.26 -1.22 -10.80
N CYS A 223 -17.63 -2.03 -9.80
CA CYS A 223 -18.08 -3.42 -9.88
C CYS A 223 -19.17 -3.61 -10.96
N GLY A 224 -18.74 -3.66 -12.21
CA GLY A 224 -19.60 -3.52 -13.37
C GLY A 224 -18.83 -3.79 -14.66
N SER A 225 -17.86 -4.71 -14.63
CA SER A 225 -17.25 -5.27 -15.83
C SER A 225 -16.80 -6.72 -15.64
N ALA A 226 -17.58 -7.50 -14.88
CA ALA A 226 -17.54 -8.96 -14.93
C ALA A 226 -18.62 -9.47 -15.91
N GLY A 227 -18.30 -9.41 -17.21
CA GLY A 227 -18.70 -10.42 -18.19
C GLY A 227 -20.17 -10.80 -18.40
N HIS A 228 -21.10 -9.87 -18.59
CA HIS A 228 -22.30 -10.17 -19.42
C HIS A 228 -21.99 -9.90 -20.90
N LYS A 229 -21.01 -10.62 -21.45
CA LYS A 229 -20.85 -10.78 -22.91
C LYS A 229 -20.69 -12.24 -23.29
N LEU A 230 -21.57 -13.10 -22.75
CA LEU A 230 -21.96 -14.33 -23.44
C LEU A 230 -23.32 -14.07 -24.12
N GLY A 231 -23.40 -12.97 -24.90
CA GLY A 231 -24.56 -12.70 -25.73
C GLY A 231 -24.70 -13.79 -26.78
N LEU A 232 -25.92 -14.11 -27.23
CA LEU A 232 -26.30 -15.19 -28.16
C LEU A 232 -25.43 -15.39 -29.43
N LEU A 233 -24.48 -14.52 -29.73
CA LEU A 233 -23.60 -14.56 -30.90
C LEU A 233 -22.78 -15.86 -31.06
N PRO A 234 -22.08 -16.43 -30.06
CA PRO A 234 -21.35 -17.67 -30.26
C PRO A 234 -22.33 -18.84 -30.46
N LEU A 235 -23.52 -18.80 -29.86
CA LEU A 235 -24.57 -19.81 -30.10
C LEU A 235 -25.11 -19.75 -31.54
N LEU A 236 -25.34 -18.54 -32.07
CA LEU A 236 -25.80 -18.36 -33.45
C LEU A 236 -24.76 -18.86 -34.46
N MET A 237 -23.46 -18.65 -34.19
CA MET A 237 -22.39 -19.16 -35.04
C MET A 237 -22.30 -20.69 -34.99
N ILE A 238 -22.51 -21.32 -33.82
CA ILE A 238 -22.56 -22.77 -33.67
C ILE A 238 -23.72 -23.38 -34.45
N ILE A 239 -24.82 -22.65 -34.69
CA ILE A 239 -25.97 -23.13 -35.48
C ILE A 239 -25.79 -22.82 -36.97
N LEU A 240 -25.31 -21.63 -37.33
CA LEU A 240 -25.23 -21.18 -38.72
C LEU A 240 -24.14 -21.92 -39.52
N VAL A 241 -22.99 -22.19 -38.91
CA VAL A 241 -21.86 -22.89 -39.55
C VAL A 241 -22.24 -24.32 -40.00
N PRO A 242 -22.82 -25.20 -39.14
CA PRO A 242 -23.19 -26.54 -39.59
C PRO A 242 -24.27 -26.50 -40.67
N ILE A 243 -25.24 -25.58 -40.61
CA ILE A 243 -26.28 -25.43 -41.64
C ILE A 243 -25.65 -25.11 -43.00
N LEU A 244 -24.70 -24.17 -43.06
CA LEU A 244 -24.00 -23.82 -44.30
C LEU A 244 -23.15 -24.98 -44.83
N THR A 245 -22.49 -25.74 -43.96
CA THR A 245 -21.72 -26.93 -44.38
C THR A 245 -22.62 -28.06 -44.90
N LEU A 246 -23.79 -28.27 -44.31
CA LEU A 246 -24.80 -29.21 -44.77
C LEU A 246 -25.35 -28.81 -46.14
N LEU A 247 -25.69 -27.53 -46.34
CA LEU A 247 -26.15 -27.01 -47.63
C LEU A 247 -25.06 -27.11 -48.71
N GLY A 248 -23.81 -26.82 -48.37
CA GLY A 248 -22.67 -26.95 -49.28
C GLY A 248 -22.38 -28.40 -49.69
N THR A 249 -22.43 -29.34 -48.74
CA THR A 249 -22.24 -30.76 -49.04
C THR A 249 -23.41 -31.33 -49.85
N LEU A 250 -24.65 -30.96 -49.54
CA LEU A 250 -25.84 -31.35 -50.32
C LEU A 250 -25.77 -30.84 -51.75
N THR A 251 -25.43 -29.57 -51.96
CA THR A 251 -25.28 -29.00 -53.32
C THR A 251 -24.16 -29.68 -54.09
N CYS A 252 -23.01 -29.95 -53.44
CA CYS A 252 -21.91 -30.70 -54.05
C CYS A 252 -22.33 -32.11 -54.47
N VAL A 253 -23.01 -32.86 -53.59
CA VAL A 253 -23.53 -34.21 -53.89
C VAL A 253 -24.58 -34.17 -55.00
N CYS A 254 -25.48 -33.18 -54.99
CA CYS A 254 -26.48 -33.00 -56.04
C CYS A 254 -25.85 -32.71 -57.41
N MET A 255 -24.81 -31.86 -57.44
CA MET A 255 -24.05 -31.59 -58.66
C MET A 255 -23.28 -32.82 -59.13
N TRP A 256 -22.72 -33.60 -58.20
CA TRP A 256 -21.97 -34.82 -58.50
C TRP A 256 -22.87 -35.96 -59.01
N ARG A 257 -24.09 -36.08 -58.48
CA ARG A 257 -25.10 -37.02 -58.97
C ARG A 257 -25.67 -36.62 -60.33
N ARG A 258 -25.84 -35.31 -60.59
CA ARG A 258 -26.25 -34.81 -61.91
C ARG A 258 -25.16 -34.95 -62.98
N GLY A 259 -23.89 -35.02 -62.58
CA GLY A 259 -22.75 -35.25 -63.47
C GLY A 259 -22.50 -36.71 -63.86
N ARG A 260 -23.14 -37.69 -63.20
CA ARG A 260 -23.07 -39.11 -63.59
C ARG A 260 -24.14 -39.40 -64.64
N LYS A 261 -23.74 -39.46 -65.92
CA LYS A 261 -24.54 -40.10 -66.97
C LYS A 261 -24.51 -41.63 -66.77
N PRO A 262 -25.61 -42.36 -67.00
CA PRO A 262 -25.62 -43.83 -66.95
C PRO A 262 -24.69 -44.41 -68.01
N ALA A 263 -23.93 -45.45 -67.66
CA ALA A 263 -23.29 -46.31 -68.64
C ALA A 263 -24.37 -47.12 -69.38
N GLU A 264 -24.26 -47.17 -70.70
CA GLU A 264 -25.20 -47.79 -71.63
C GLU A 264 -25.04 -49.34 -71.63
N PRO A 265 -26.14 -50.12 -71.77
CA PRO A 265 -26.10 -51.58 -71.82
C PRO A 265 -25.89 -52.09 -73.27
N GLY A 266 -24.92 -53.00 -73.46
CA GLY A 266 -24.69 -53.75 -74.72
C GLY A 266 -25.21 -55.20 -74.63
N PRO A 267 -25.49 -55.86 -75.76
CA PRO A 267 -26.71 -56.66 -75.97
C PRO A 267 -26.64 -58.12 -75.48
N GLU A 268 -27.82 -58.66 -75.16
CA GLU A 268 -28.07 -60.09 -74.99
C GLU A 268 -27.84 -60.85 -76.30
N GLU A 269 -26.98 -61.87 -76.26
CA GLU A 269 -26.96 -62.98 -77.22
C GLU A 269 -27.39 -64.29 -76.54
N ALA A 270 -27.98 -65.15 -77.36
CA ALA A 270 -28.92 -66.19 -77.02
C ALA A 270 -28.33 -67.51 -76.45
N LEU A 271 -29.21 -68.21 -75.72
CA LEU A 271 -29.28 -69.65 -75.39
C LEU A 271 -28.21 -70.61 -75.96
N THR A 272 -27.64 -71.44 -75.08
CA THR A 272 -27.48 -72.93 -75.20
C THR A 272 -27.17 -73.49 -73.79
N VAL A 273 -28.06 -74.20 -73.09
CA VAL A 273 -28.30 -75.67 -73.06
C VAL A 273 -27.02 -76.54 -72.95
N TYR A 274 -26.70 -77.09 -71.76
CA TYR A 274 -26.79 -78.52 -71.39
C TYR A 274 -26.13 -78.87 -70.01
N GLU A 275 -26.75 -79.87 -69.35
CA GLU A 275 -26.30 -80.92 -68.36
C GLU A 275 -25.13 -80.69 -67.40
N ASP A 276 -25.33 -80.85 -66.08
CA ASP A 276 -25.42 -82.09 -65.27
C ASP A 276 -24.06 -82.71 -64.95
N VAL A 277 -23.80 -82.89 -63.64
CA VAL A 277 -23.54 -84.20 -63.01
C VAL A 277 -23.12 -83.94 -61.55
N ARG A 278 -23.89 -84.57 -60.66
CA ARG A 278 -23.68 -84.71 -59.21
C ARG A 278 -22.27 -85.24 -58.92
N SER A 279 -21.69 -85.06 -57.74
CA SER A 279 -21.82 -85.97 -56.58
C SER A 279 -20.79 -85.54 -55.49
N PRO A 280 -20.84 -86.03 -54.23
CA PRO A 280 -21.02 -85.16 -53.07
C PRO A 280 -20.04 -85.54 -51.91
N PRO A 281 -20.44 -85.81 -50.63
CA PRO A 281 -20.55 -84.87 -49.52
C PRO A 281 -19.76 -85.33 -48.25
N ILE A 282 -20.11 -84.78 -47.08
CA ILE A 282 -19.97 -85.35 -45.70
C ILE A 282 -18.58 -85.12 -45.05
N GLY A 283 -18.46 -84.78 -43.77
CA GLY A 283 -19.40 -84.83 -42.64
C GLY A 283 -19.08 -83.78 -41.58
N SER A 284 -20.08 -83.33 -40.80
CA SER A 284 -20.35 -83.82 -39.44
C SER A 284 -19.11 -83.73 -38.55
N GLY A 285 -19.04 -82.94 -37.49
CA GLY A 285 -20.08 -82.51 -36.57
C GLY A 285 -19.47 -82.59 -35.17
N GLN A 286 -19.98 -81.72 -34.29
CA GLN A 286 -19.93 -81.80 -32.83
C GLN A 286 -18.67 -81.41 -32.02
N VAL A 287 -18.92 -80.40 -31.16
CA VAL A 287 -18.80 -80.40 -29.70
C VAL A 287 -17.41 -80.37 -29.05
N GLY A 288 -17.25 -79.40 -28.13
CA GLY A 288 -16.31 -79.44 -26.99
C GLY A 288 -15.68 -78.07 -26.70
N LYS A 289 -16.17 -77.34 -25.66
CA LYS A 289 -15.43 -77.01 -24.41
C LYS A 289 -13.91 -76.78 -24.66
N THR A 290 -13.28 -75.68 -24.23
CA THR A 290 -12.97 -75.37 -22.82
C THR A 290 -12.22 -74.01 -22.76
N GLN A 291 -12.43 -73.23 -21.70
CA GLN A 291 -11.56 -72.11 -21.25
C GLN A 291 -10.44 -72.67 -20.34
N PRO A 292 -9.21 -72.11 -20.24
CA PRO A 292 -8.85 -71.10 -19.21
C PRO A 292 -7.76 -70.07 -19.65
N ARG A 293 -7.75 -68.81 -19.11
CA ARG A 293 -6.82 -68.22 -18.10
C ARG A 293 -5.39 -67.94 -18.66
N ALA A 294 -4.60 -66.91 -18.34
CA ALA A 294 -4.43 -66.02 -17.18
C ALA A 294 -3.68 -64.73 -17.66
N GLN A 295 -3.99 -63.53 -17.13
CA GLN A 295 -3.24 -62.79 -16.09
C GLN A 295 -1.85 -62.23 -16.49
N HIS A 296 -1.75 -60.88 -16.53
CA HIS A 296 -0.88 -59.95 -15.74
C HIS A 296 0.52 -60.39 -15.26
N PRO A 297 1.37 -59.50 -14.69
CA PRO A 297 1.42 -58.02 -14.68
C PRO A 297 2.86 -57.44 -14.88
N ALA A 298 2.96 -56.10 -14.97
CA ALA A 298 3.81 -55.24 -14.13
C ALA A 298 3.38 -53.78 -14.34
#